data_AF-R7M4B3-F1
#
_entry.id   AF-R7M4B3-F1
#
_cell.length_a   1.000
_cell.length_b   1.000
_cell.length_c   1.000
_cell.angle_alpha   90.00
_cell.angle_beta   90.00
_cell.angle_gamma   90.00
#
_symmetry.space_group_name_H-M   'P 1'
#
loop_
_entity.id
_entity.type
_entity.pdbx_description
1 polymer ?
#
loop_
_entity_poly.entity_id
_entity_poly.type
_entity_poly.pdbx_seq_one_letter_code
_entity_poly.pdbx_strand_id
1 'polypeptide(L)'
;MEFFLFVLLLTLVSFSMAVLCYGLTMRFFNGSKLARYILTPLAVVGWDFLVVIQDQTMRWVLGLLPIAALAALFLYARKKYAEDPEPLELARRQNGFTPDRKMRRYQKRNQKKSKK
;
A
#
# COMPACT_ATOMS: atom_id res chain seq x y z
N MET A 1 -1.49 -4.61 35.40
CA MET A 1 -2.20 -4.11 34.21
C MET A 1 -1.25 -3.44 33.22
N GLU A 2 -0.31 -2.60 33.67
CA GLU A 2 0.60 -1.85 32.78
C GLU A 2 1.52 -2.72 31.92
N PHE A 3 2.09 -3.80 32.48
CA PHE A 3 2.92 -4.74 31.70
C PHE A 3 2.14 -5.41 30.56
N PHE A 4 0.88 -5.78 30.81
CA PHE A 4 0.01 -6.35 29.79
C PHE A 4 -0.27 -5.35 28.66
N LEU A 5 -0.60 -4.10 29.00
CA LEU A 5 -0.81 -3.03 28.02
C LEU A 5 0.47 -2.73 27.22
N PHE A 6 1.63 -2.81 27.86
CA PHE A 6 2.92 -2.65 27.19
C PHE A 6 3.17 -3.77 26.17
N VAL A 7 2.95 -5.03 26.54
CA VAL A 7 3.09 -6.15 25.60
C VAL A 7 2.08 -6.05 24.47
N LEU A 8 0.84 -5.66 24.76
CA LEU A 8 -0.19 -5.44 23.74
C LEU A 8 0.20 -4.30 22.78
N LEU A 9 0.71 -3.19 23.31
CA LEU A 9 1.23 -2.10 22.49
C LEU A 9 2.37 -2.60 21.60
N LEU A 10 3.33 -3.35 22.16
CA LEU A 10 4.47 -3.86 21.40
C LEU A 10 4.03 -4.78 20.26
N THR A 11 3.06 -5.68 20.49
CA THR A 11 2.55 -6.56 19.43
C THR A 11 1.82 -5.79 18.34
N LEU A 12 1.03 -4.77 18.69
CA LEU A 12 0.38 -3.88 17.72
C LEU A 12 1.40 -3.07 16.91
N VAL A 13 2.44 -2.55 17.57
CA VAL A 13 3.54 -1.81 16.93
C VAL A 13 4.27 -2.69 15.93
N SER A 14 4.66 -3.89 16.36
CA SER A 14 5.39 -4.85 15.54
C SER A 14 4.57 -5.27 14.32
N PHE A 15 3.28 -5.56 14.51
CA PHE A 15 2.34 -5.83 13.42
C PHE A 15 2.21 -4.64 12.45
N SER A 16 2.06 -3.43 12.99
CA SER A 16 1.90 -2.21 12.19
C SER A 16 3.15 -1.94 11.35
N MET A 17 4.34 -2.06 11.94
CA MET A 17 5.60 -1.90 11.24
C MET A 17 5.81 -2.97 10.17
N ALA A 18 5.43 -4.21 10.44
CA ALA A 18 5.51 -5.27 9.44
C ALA A 18 4.66 -4.94 8.21
N VAL A 19 3.41 -4.50 8.40
CA VAL A 19 2.52 -4.13 7.28
C VAL A 19 3.04 -2.90 6.52
N LEU A 20 3.53 -1.88 7.24
CA LEU A 20 4.08 -0.67 6.65
C LEU A 20 5.34 -0.96 5.82
N CYS A 21 6.33 -1.63 6.40
CA CYS A 21 7.57 -1.98 5.69
C CYS A 21 7.31 -2.94 4.53
N TYR A 22 6.36 -3.87 4.68
CA TYR A 22 5.95 -4.73 3.58
C TYR A 22 5.34 -3.92 2.42
N GLY A 23 4.40 -3.01 2.72
CA GLY A 23 3.78 -2.15 1.72
C GLY A 23 4.81 -1.24 1.03
N LEU A 24 5.74 -0.68 1.80
CA LEU A 24 6.83 0.15 1.29
C LEU A 24 7.79 -0.65 0.41
N THR A 25 8.17 -1.87 0.81
CA THR A 25 9.07 -2.71 0.00
C THR A 25 8.43 -3.12 -1.33
N MET A 26 7.12 -3.38 -1.36
CA MET A 26 6.41 -3.57 -2.62
C MET A 26 6.42 -2.33 -3.51
N ARG A 27 6.26 -1.14 -2.93
CA ARG A 27 6.17 0.12 -3.69
C ARG A 27 7.51 0.63 -4.21
N PHE A 28 8.58 0.52 -3.42
CA PHE A 28 9.89 1.09 -3.75
C PHE A 28 10.84 0.08 -4.41
N PHE A 29 10.79 -1.19 -4.02
CA PHE A 29 11.74 -2.21 -4.50
C PHE A 29 11.13 -3.15 -5.53
N ASN A 30 10.01 -2.78 -6.17
CA ASN A 30 9.29 -3.59 -7.16
C ASN A 30 9.05 -5.05 -6.72
N GLY A 31 8.85 -5.28 -5.42
CA GLY A 31 8.64 -6.62 -4.87
C GLY A 31 9.90 -7.49 -4.78
N SER A 32 11.10 -6.91 -4.78
CA SER A 32 12.35 -7.64 -4.55
C SER A 32 12.27 -8.47 -3.27
N LYS A 33 12.38 -9.80 -3.42
CA LYS A 33 12.28 -10.75 -2.32
C LYS A 33 13.33 -10.48 -1.24
N LEU A 34 14.56 -10.13 -1.66
CA LEU A 34 15.68 -9.89 -0.75
C LEU A 34 15.42 -8.66 0.14
N ALA A 35 15.01 -7.54 -0.47
CA ALA A 35 14.69 -6.32 0.28
C ALA A 35 13.54 -6.59 1.26
N ARG A 36 12.52 -7.33 0.84
CA ARG A 36 11.39 -7.68 1.72
C ARG A 36 11.80 -8.58 2.89
N TYR A 37 12.62 -9.60 2.66
CA TYR A 37 13.03 -10.54 3.71
C TYR A 37 14.04 -9.98 4.69
N ILE A 38 14.87 -9.03 4.28
CA ILE A 38 15.91 -8.45 5.16
C ILE A 38 15.42 -7.15 5.79
N LEU A 39 14.88 -6.22 4.98
CA LEU A 39 14.52 -4.88 5.45
C LEU A 39 13.33 -4.89 6.39
N THR A 40 12.32 -5.74 6.12
CA THR A 40 11.11 -5.81 6.95
C THR A 40 11.42 -6.25 8.39
N PRO A 41 12.06 -7.41 8.64
CA PRO A 41 12.38 -7.79 10.01
C PRO A 41 13.39 -6.85 10.66
N LEU A 42 14.36 -6.31 9.90
CA LEU A 42 15.32 -5.34 10.44
C LEU A 42 14.62 -4.07 10.96
N ALA A 43 13.66 -3.53 10.19
CA ALA A 43 12.92 -2.34 10.57
C ALA A 43 11.96 -2.59 11.74
N VAL A 44 11.28 -3.75 11.75
CA VAL A 44 10.40 -4.16 12.87
C VAL A 44 11.20 -4.27 14.16
N VAL A 45 12.28 -5.06 14.13
CA VAL A 45 13.13 -5.27 15.30
C VAL A 45 13.76 -3.95 15.75
N GLY A 46 14.29 -3.15 14.82
CA GLY A 46 14.89 -1.85 15.13
C GLY A 46 13.91 -0.89 15.81
N TRP A 47 12.66 -0.85 15.35
CA TRP A 47 11.63 -0.01 15.97
C TRP A 47 11.17 -0.55 17.32
N ASP A 48 10.97 -1.86 17.44
CA ASP A 48 10.57 -2.50 18.69
C ASP A 48 11.62 -2.24 19.79
N PHE A 49 12.91 -2.38 19.48
CA PHE A 49 14.00 -2.01 20.41
C PHE A 49 13.94 -0.53 20.79
N LEU A 50 13.69 0.36 19.84
CA LEU A 50 13.61 1.79 20.09
C LEU A 50 12.44 2.14 21.03
N VAL A 51 11.30 1.48 20.89
CA VAL A 51 10.14 1.65 21.79
C VAL A 51 10.43 1.11 23.19
N VAL A 52 11.16 -0.01 23.31
CA VAL A 52 11.50 -0.65 24.60
C VAL A 52 12.50 0.18 25.41
N ILE A 53 13.48 0.81 24.77
CA ILE A 53 14.56 1.56 25.45
C ILE A 53 14.07 2.91 25.99
N GLN A 54 12.98 3.43 25.45
CA GLN A 54 12.47 4.77 25.79
C GLN A 54 11.67 4.81 27.09
N ASP A 55 11.67 6.01 27.70
CA ASP A 55 10.85 6.35 28.87
C ASP A 55 9.35 6.23 28.58
N GLN A 56 8.53 6.15 29.64
CA GLN A 56 7.09 5.89 29.51
C GLN A 56 6.41 6.83 28.51
N THR A 57 6.61 8.15 28.61
CA THR A 57 5.93 9.12 27.73
C THR A 57 6.33 8.94 26.27
N MET A 58 7.63 8.81 25.99
CA MET A 58 8.14 8.68 24.62
C MET A 58 7.80 7.33 24.00
N ARG A 59 7.74 6.28 24.81
CA ARG A 59 7.28 4.95 24.39
C ARG A 59 5.86 4.96 23.85
N TRP A 60 4.94 5.67 24.51
CA TRP A 60 3.56 5.81 24.01
C TRP A 60 3.52 6.57 22.69
N VAL A 61 4.28 7.66 22.56
CA VAL A 61 4.34 8.45 21.32
C VAL A 61 4.92 7.62 20.17
N LEU A 62 6.05 6.95 20.39
CA LEU A 62 6.74 6.15 19.38
C LEU A 62 5.99 4.86 19.03
N GLY A 63 5.26 4.29 19.99
CA GLY A 63 4.38 3.15 19.76
C GLY A 63 3.12 3.52 19.00
N LEU A 64 2.54 4.70 19.26
CA LEU A 64 1.34 5.14 18.55
C LEU A 64 1.63 5.51 17.09
N LEU A 65 2.85 5.95 16.77
CA LEU A 65 3.24 6.43 15.45
C LEU A 65 2.99 5.41 14.31
N PRO A 66 3.53 4.17 14.35
CA PRO A 66 3.28 3.19 13.29
C PRO A 66 1.81 2.76 13.23
N ILE A 67 1.12 2.69 14.37
CA ILE A 67 -0.31 2.36 14.42
C ILE A 67 -1.13 3.45 13.73
N ALA A 68 -0.85 4.72 14.03
CA ALA A 68 -1.50 5.87 13.42
C ALA A 68 -1.21 5.97 11.92
N ALA A 69 0.03 5.70 11.49
CA ALA A 69 0.40 5.66 10.08
C ALA A 69 -0.38 4.56 9.32
N LEU A 70 -0.50 3.37 9.91
CA LEU A 70 -1.29 2.28 9.33
C LEU A 70 -2.78 2.65 9.26
N ALA A 71 -3.34 3.23 10.32
CA ALA A 71 -4.73 3.68 10.34
C ALA A 71 -5.00 4.78 9.30
N ALA A 72 -4.10 5.75 9.16
CA ALA A 72 -4.20 6.80 8.16
C ALA A 72 -4.15 6.23 6.73
N LEU A 73 -3.25 5.30 6.46
CA LEU A 73 -3.21 4.59 5.18
C LEU A 73 -4.47 3.77 4.92
N PHE A 74 -5.00 3.10 5.94
CA PHE A 74 -6.23 2.34 5.83
C PHE A 74 -7.43 3.24 5.52
N LEU A 75 -7.58 4.38 6.21
CA LEU A 75 -8.63 5.36 5.93
C LEU A 75 -8.47 6.00 4.56
N TYR A 76 -7.23 6.30 4.15
CA TYR A 76 -6.93 6.80 2.81
C TYR A 76 -7.31 5.79 1.74
N ALA A 77 -6.91 4.52 1.91
CA ALA A 77 -7.27 3.43 1.00
C ALA A 77 -8.79 3.25 0.96
N ARG A 78 -9.45 3.20 2.12
CA ARG A 78 -10.90 3.11 2.20
C ARG A 78 -11.58 4.24 1.43
N LYS A 79 -11.11 5.49 1.56
CA LYS A 79 -11.69 6.61 0.80
C LYS A 79 -11.40 6.51 -0.70
N LYS A 80 -10.19 6.11 -1.08
CA LYS A 80 -9.74 6.02 -2.48
C LYS A 80 -10.37 4.86 -3.25
N TYR A 81 -10.66 3.75 -2.58
CA TYR A 81 -11.23 2.54 -3.16
C TYR A 81 -12.71 2.36 -2.82
N ALA A 82 -13.34 3.28 -2.08
CA ALA A 82 -14.80 3.28 -1.87
C ALA A 82 -15.57 3.71 -3.12
N GLU A 83 -14.94 4.49 -4.01
CA GLU A 83 -15.41 4.64 -5.39
C GLU A 83 -14.91 3.43 -6.17
N ASP A 84 -15.67 2.33 -6.11
CA ASP A 84 -15.42 1.19 -6.99
C ASP A 84 -15.56 1.64 -8.45
N PRO A 85 -14.50 1.63 -9.28
CA PRO A 85 -14.73 1.60 -10.71
C PRO A 85 -15.41 0.26 -11.00
N GLU A 86 -16.58 0.28 -11.66
CA GLU A 86 -17.29 -0.94 -12.06
C GLU A 86 -16.31 -1.96 -12.67
N PRO A 87 -16.52 -3.28 -12.48
CA PRO A 87 -15.62 -4.32 -13.03
C PRO A 87 -15.39 -4.15 -14.55
N LEU A 88 -16.32 -3.50 -15.25
CA LEU A 88 -16.19 -3.08 -16.64
C LEU A 88 -15.09 -2.03 -16.87
N GLU A 89 -14.95 -1.02 -16.00
CA GLU A 89 -13.94 0.05 -16.04
C GLU A 89 -12.52 -0.50 -15.80
N LEU A 90 -12.37 -1.43 -14.86
CA LEU A 90 -11.11 -2.14 -14.58
C LEU A 90 -10.67 -2.99 -15.79
N ALA A 91 -11.59 -3.77 -16.37
CA ALA A 91 -11.33 -4.52 -17.60
C ALA A 91 -11.04 -3.60 -18.81
N ARG A 92 -11.68 -2.42 -18.89
CA ARG A 92 -11.47 -1.44 -19.96
C ARG A 92 -10.09 -0.79 -19.90
N ARG A 93 -9.60 -0.49 -18.69
CA ARG A 93 -8.23 0.03 -18.46
C ARG A 93 -7.17 -1.05 -18.68
N GLN A 94 -7.41 -2.27 -18.23
CA GLN A 94 -6.45 -3.38 -18.37
C GLN A 94 -6.32 -3.85 -19.83
N ASN A 95 -7.43 -3.86 -20.59
CA ASN A 95 -7.44 -4.25 -22.01
C ASN A 95 -7.15 -3.08 -22.98
N GLY A 96 -6.95 -1.85 -22.49
CA GLY A 96 -6.78 -0.67 -23.33
C GLY A 96 -7.92 -0.46 -24.33
N PHE A 97 -9.13 -0.87 -23.97
CA PHE A 97 -10.31 -0.82 -24.85
C PHE A 97 -10.97 0.55 -24.76
N THR A 98 -10.35 1.56 -25.38
CA THR A 98 -11.03 2.81 -25.66
C THR A 98 -11.87 2.66 -26.93
N PRO A 99 -13.18 2.98 -26.92
CA PRO A 99 -14.03 2.94 -28.12
C PRO A 99 -13.46 3.78 -29.28
N ASP A 100 -12.69 4.81 -28.92
CA ASP A 100 -11.94 5.68 -29.80
C ASP A 100 -10.90 4.93 -30.67
N ARG A 101 -10.24 3.89 -30.13
CA ARG A 101 -9.25 3.09 -30.87
C ARG A 101 -9.92 2.24 -31.96
N LYS A 102 -11.14 1.76 -31.71
CA LYS A 102 -11.95 1.02 -32.69
C LYS A 102 -12.47 1.99 -33.76
N MET A 103 -13.00 3.15 -33.36
CA MET A 103 -13.44 4.20 -34.29
C MET A 103 -12.33 4.69 -35.22
N ARG A 104 -11.11 4.91 -34.70
CA ARG A 104 -9.92 5.23 -35.53
C ARG A 104 -9.61 4.14 -36.56
N ARG A 105 -9.77 2.85 -36.21
CA ARG A 105 -9.56 1.74 -37.17
C ARG A 105 -10.65 1.71 -38.25
N TYR A 106 -11.91 1.95 -37.90
CA TYR A 106 -13.01 2.04 -38.88
C TYR A 106 -12.86 3.23 -39.82
N GLN A 107 -12.53 4.42 -39.30
CA GLN A 107 -12.27 5.61 -40.12
C GLN A 107 -11.11 5.38 -41.10
N LYS A 108 -9.98 4.81 -40.64
CA LYS A 108 -8.85 4.48 -41.52
C LYS A 108 -9.22 3.46 -42.61
N ARG A 109 -10.11 2.50 -42.30
CA ARG A 109 -10.56 1.49 -43.27
C ARG A 109 -11.49 2.10 -44.32
N ASN A 110 -12.36 3.02 -43.94
CA ASN A 110 -13.24 3.73 -44.88
C ASN A 110 -12.49 4.73 -45.75
N GLN A 111 -11.49 5.45 -45.21
CA GLN A 111 -10.63 6.34 -46.01
C GLN A 111 -9.83 5.58 -47.07
N LYS A 112 -9.36 4.35 -46.78
CA LYS A 112 -8.67 3.51 -47.77
C LYS A 112 -9.59 2.97 -48.86
N LYS A 113 -10.88 2.74 -48.56
CA LYS A 113 -11.87 2.32 -49.55
C LYS A 113 -12.34 3.47 -50.45
N SER A 114 -12.32 4.72 -49.96
CA SER A 114 -12.70 5.91 -50.73
C SER A 114 -11.61 6.40 -51.69
N LYS A 115 -10.37 5.92 -51.57
CA LYS A 115 -9.22 6.31 -52.43
C LYS A 115 -8.91 5.30 -53.53
N LYS A 116 -9.77 4.30 -53.72
CA LYS A 116 -9.67 3.26 -54.75
C LYS A 116 -10.87 3.37 -55.67
#